data_AF-A0A925TLM0-F1
#
_entry.id   AF-A0A925TLM0-F1
#
_cell.length_a   1.000
_cell.length_b   1.000
_cell.length_c   1.000
_cell.angle_alpha   90.00
_cell.angle_beta   90.00
_cell.angle_gamma   90.00
#
_symmetry.space_group_name_H-M   'P 1'
#
loop_
_entity.id
_entity.type
_entity.pdbx_description
1 polymer ?
#
loop_
_entity_poly.entity_id
_entity_poly.type
_entity_poly.pdbx_seq_one_letter_code
_entity_poly.pdbx_strand_id
1 'polypeptide(L)'
;AKTALAGTVRMAREALGLEMRAGLVAVEALREAGADLRVGRVRMSDGFHQAAFMGGAAALADAWLKGGDARVDRVDGTEGGGEADFGGLECRWQGVRPVQGGVAALIVEPRQKGDAGRAELAVVLREVETALGTVMERRPVSAGTLKLAQDASELEGEARVKTGRVNPSWWARWVVRFETAVGRLIMARKVKVGGADWGRYKDDAAANTDFEKLDDALRMVVAAGPDAVVRLRVKLDEAVAAGRIWYGLEVSEECRMTCLVFVRGRQHFHFVDGAGGGYAAAASALKAAKAAAVNP
;
A
#
# COMPACT_ATOMS: atom_id res chain seq x y z
N ALA A 1 4.01 -20.93 5.22
CA ALA A 1 3.54 -20.02 4.15
C ALA A 1 2.13 -20.39 3.68
N LYS A 2 1.90 -21.60 3.13
CA LYS A 2 0.59 -22.04 2.62
C LYS A 2 -0.57 -21.84 3.59
N THR A 3 -0.45 -22.30 4.84
CA THR A 3 -1.51 -22.13 5.86
C THR A 3 -1.90 -20.66 6.07
N ALA A 4 -0.93 -19.75 6.10
CA ALA A 4 -1.20 -18.31 6.25
C ALA A 4 -1.88 -17.72 5.00
N LEU A 5 -1.45 -18.14 3.80
CA LEU A 5 -2.09 -17.75 2.55
C LEU A 5 -3.53 -18.26 2.48
N ALA A 6 -3.78 -19.53 2.77
CA ALA A 6 -5.11 -20.13 2.79
C ALA A 6 -6.04 -19.45 3.80
N GLY A 7 -5.54 -19.19 5.02
CA GLY A 7 -6.29 -18.42 6.02
C GLY A 7 -6.60 -16.99 5.56
N THR A 8 -5.71 -16.36 4.79
CA THR A 8 -5.95 -15.04 4.20
C THR A 8 -6.98 -15.08 3.08
N VAL A 9 -6.96 -16.13 2.23
CA VAL A 9 -7.99 -16.35 1.20
C VAL A 9 -9.36 -16.51 1.85
N ARG A 10 -9.48 -17.32 2.92
CA ARG A 10 -10.73 -17.44 3.68
C ARG A 10 -11.17 -16.12 4.27
N MET A 11 -10.27 -15.41 4.97
CA MET A 11 -10.61 -14.14 5.61
C MET A 11 -11.08 -13.09 4.60
N ALA A 12 -10.43 -12.98 3.43
CA ALA A 12 -10.86 -12.06 2.38
C ALA A 12 -12.29 -12.36 1.91
N ARG A 13 -12.64 -13.63 1.71
CA ARG A 13 -13.98 -14.04 1.32
C ARG A 13 -14.99 -13.85 2.45
N GLU A 14 -14.69 -14.34 3.64
CA GLU A 14 -15.63 -14.42 4.76
C GLU A 14 -15.82 -13.09 5.49
N ALA A 15 -14.80 -12.24 5.59
CA ALA A 15 -14.90 -10.96 6.30
C ALA A 15 -15.15 -9.76 5.37
N LEU A 16 -14.67 -9.84 4.11
CA LEU A 16 -14.72 -8.73 3.16
C LEU A 16 -15.57 -9.01 1.91
N GLY A 17 -16.00 -10.25 1.68
CA GLY A 17 -16.72 -10.63 0.47
C GLY A 17 -15.88 -10.52 -0.81
N LEU A 18 -14.56 -10.62 -0.69
CA LEU A 18 -13.61 -10.48 -1.79
C LEU A 18 -13.01 -11.82 -2.19
N GLU A 19 -12.93 -12.08 -3.49
CA GLU A 19 -12.21 -13.21 -4.05
C GLU A 19 -10.72 -12.90 -4.15
N MET A 20 -9.88 -13.70 -3.48
CA MET A 20 -8.43 -13.54 -3.47
C MET A 20 -7.76 -14.75 -4.11
N ARG A 21 -6.86 -14.49 -5.08
CA ARG A 21 -5.98 -15.53 -5.65
C ARG A 21 -4.67 -15.53 -4.89
N ALA A 22 -4.25 -16.71 -4.41
CA ALA A 22 -2.97 -16.91 -3.77
C ALA A 22 -2.22 -18.08 -4.42
N GLY A 23 -0.90 -17.98 -4.43
CA GLY A 23 -0.04 -19.04 -4.92
C GLY A 23 1.42 -18.79 -4.60
N LEU A 24 2.21 -19.84 -4.70
CA LEU A 24 3.65 -19.82 -4.54
C LEU A 24 4.30 -20.08 -5.89
N VAL A 25 5.37 -19.35 -6.19
CA VAL A 25 6.15 -19.50 -7.42
C VAL A 25 7.61 -19.68 -7.05
N ALA A 26 8.25 -20.71 -7.59
CA ALA A 26 9.67 -20.92 -7.40
C ALA A 26 10.48 -19.81 -8.10
N VAL A 27 11.45 -19.23 -7.39
CA VAL A 27 12.34 -18.20 -7.96
C VAL A 27 13.15 -18.76 -9.13
N GLU A 28 13.55 -20.04 -9.06
CA GLU A 28 14.24 -20.73 -10.14
C GLU A 28 13.43 -20.74 -11.44
N ALA A 29 12.14 -21.09 -11.38
CA ALA A 29 11.26 -21.08 -12.55
C ALA A 29 11.14 -19.68 -13.18
N LEU A 30 11.12 -18.61 -12.36
CA LEU A 30 11.11 -17.23 -12.85
C LEU A 30 12.41 -16.87 -13.59
N ARG A 31 13.55 -17.36 -13.08
CA ARG A 31 14.88 -17.19 -13.71
C ARG A 31 15.02 -17.96 -15.01
N GLU A 32 14.54 -19.19 -15.06
CA GLU A 32 14.47 -19.98 -16.30
C GLU A 32 13.61 -19.29 -17.36
N ALA A 33 12.57 -18.56 -16.94
CA ALA A 33 11.73 -17.75 -17.82
C ALA A 33 12.33 -16.38 -18.18
N GLY A 34 13.58 -16.11 -17.82
CA GLY A 34 14.32 -14.90 -18.19
C GLY A 34 14.04 -13.67 -17.31
N ALA A 35 13.38 -13.84 -16.16
CA ALA A 35 13.17 -12.78 -15.18
C ALA A 35 14.05 -13.00 -13.94
N ASP A 36 14.50 -11.93 -13.29
CA ASP A 36 15.30 -12.04 -12.07
C ASP A 36 14.58 -11.38 -10.89
N LEU A 37 14.82 -11.90 -9.68
CA LEU A 37 14.28 -11.35 -8.46
C LEU A 37 15.39 -10.59 -7.74
N ARG A 38 15.47 -9.28 -7.99
CA ARG A 38 16.40 -8.38 -7.29
C ARG A 38 15.64 -7.68 -6.18
N VAL A 39 16.16 -7.78 -4.96
CA VAL A 39 15.56 -7.18 -3.77
C VAL A 39 16.52 -6.17 -3.17
N GLY A 40 16.09 -4.92 -3.12
CA GLY A 40 16.76 -3.85 -2.38
C GLY A 40 16.10 -3.65 -1.02
N ARG A 41 16.89 -3.49 0.04
CA ARG A 41 16.39 -3.12 1.37
C ARG A 41 16.59 -1.62 1.58
N VAL A 42 15.52 -0.85 1.52
CA VAL A 42 15.54 0.62 1.66
C VAL A 42 15.18 0.98 3.10
N ARG A 43 16.06 1.70 3.80
CA ARG A 43 15.75 2.21 5.14
C ARG A 43 14.91 3.48 5.02
N MET A 44 13.67 3.42 5.50
CA MET A 44 12.73 4.55 5.46
C MET A 44 12.76 5.34 6.76
N SER A 45 12.97 4.64 7.89
CA SER A 45 13.16 5.21 9.22
C SER A 45 14.04 4.28 10.06
N ASP A 46 14.26 4.61 11.33
CA ASP A 46 14.98 3.73 12.27
C ASP A 46 14.24 2.40 12.52
N GLY A 47 12.90 2.42 12.48
CA GLY A 47 12.06 1.26 12.77
C GLY A 47 11.53 0.53 11.53
N PHE A 48 11.73 1.07 10.32
CA PHE A 48 11.10 0.55 9.10
C PHE A 48 12.07 0.48 7.92
N HIS A 49 12.11 -0.71 7.30
CA HIS A 49 12.77 -0.94 6.03
C HIS A 49 11.74 -1.44 5.02
N GLN A 50 11.70 -0.81 3.85
CA GLN A 50 10.86 -1.22 2.74
C GLN A 50 11.68 -2.08 1.77
N ALA A 51 11.07 -3.13 1.24
CA ALA A 51 11.66 -3.88 0.14
C ALA A 51 11.33 -3.19 -1.19
N ALA A 52 12.34 -3.01 -2.04
CA ALA A 52 12.19 -2.62 -3.43
C ALA A 52 12.46 -3.85 -4.31
N PHE A 53 11.60 -4.11 -5.28
CA PHE A 53 11.72 -5.25 -6.19
C PHE A 53 12.01 -4.76 -7.60
N MET A 54 12.96 -5.42 -8.26
CA MET A 54 13.30 -5.18 -9.67
C MET A 54 13.69 -6.50 -10.35
N GLY A 55 13.67 -6.50 -11.68
CA GLY A 55 14.13 -7.62 -12.51
C GLY A 55 13.01 -8.41 -13.17
N GLY A 56 11.76 -7.98 -13.01
CA GLY A 56 10.59 -8.52 -13.70
C GLY A 56 9.99 -9.77 -13.06
N ALA A 57 10.66 -10.39 -12.08
CA ALA A 57 10.18 -11.64 -11.48
C ALA A 57 8.87 -11.46 -10.71
N ALA A 58 8.68 -10.35 -9.99
CA ALA A 58 7.44 -10.08 -9.26
C ALA A 58 6.26 -9.88 -10.23
N ALA A 59 6.46 -9.07 -11.27
CA ALA A 59 5.46 -8.85 -12.31
C ALA A 59 5.12 -10.14 -13.08
N LEU A 60 6.13 -10.98 -13.37
CA LEU A 60 5.93 -12.26 -14.04
C LEU A 60 5.17 -13.26 -13.17
N ALA A 61 5.49 -13.33 -11.87
CA ALA A 61 4.77 -14.18 -10.92
C ALA A 61 3.29 -13.76 -10.79
N ASP A 62 3.00 -12.46 -10.72
CA ASP A 62 1.64 -11.93 -10.73
C ASP A 62 0.89 -12.29 -12.03
N ALA A 63 1.55 -12.16 -13.18
CA ALA A 63 0.99 -12.54 -14.47
C ALA A 63 0.68 -14.04 -14.55
N TRP A 64 1.59 -14.91 -14.08
CA TRP A 64 1.39 -16.36 -14.03
C TRP A 64 0.22 -16.75 -13.11
N LEU A 65 0.15 -16.15 -11.92
CA LEU A 65 -0.95 -16.39 -10.97
C LEU A 65 -2.29 -16.00 -11.58
N LYS A 66 -2.36 -14.84 -12.25
CA LYS A 66 -3.58 -14.35 -12.91
C LYS A 66 -3.96 -15.17 -14.15
N GLY A 67 -2.97 -15.64 -14.90
CA GLY A 67 -3.11 -16.32 -16.18
C GLY A 67 -3.35 -17.83 -16.08
N GLY A 68 -3.30 -18.42 -14.89
CA GLY A 68 -3.58 -19.86 -14.75
C GLY A 68 -2.36 -20.75 -14.97
N ASP A 69 -1.13 -20.22 -14.99
CA ASP A 69 0.09 -20.99 -15.26
C ASP A 69 0.27 -22.18 -14.30
N ALA A 70 0.74 -23.31 -14.82
CA ALA A 70 0.91 -24.56 -14.08
C ALA A 70 2.10 -24.56 -13.11
N ARG A 71 3.07 -23.66 -13.30
CA ARG A 71 4.22 -23.47 -12.40
C ARG A 71 3.85 -22.77 -11.08
N VAL A 72 2.62 -22.26 -10.99
CA VAL A 72 2.10 -21.63 -9.78
C VAL A 72 1.46 -22.70 -8.91
N ASP A 73 2.05 -22.92 -7.74
CA ASP A 73 1.48 -23.75 -6.69
C ASP A 73 0.36 -22.96 -5.99
N ARG A 74 -0.87 -23.11 -6.50
CA ARG A 74 -2.04 -22.35 -6.03
C ARG A 74 -2.42 -22.78 -4.63
N VAL A 75 -2.82 -21.79 -3.83
CA VAL A 75 -3.31 -22.01 -2.47
C VAL A 75 -4.78 -21.63 -2.46
N ASP A 76 -5.61 -22.61 -2.13
CA ASP A 76 -7.03 -22.37 -1.89
C ASP A 76 -7.32 -22.07 -0.41
N GLY A 77 -8.53 -21.60 -0.12
CA GLY A 77 -8.94 -21.33 1.25
C GLY A 77 -9.13 -22.57 2.13
N THR A 78 -9.05 -23.79 1.59
CA THR A 78 -9.30 -25.03 2.34
C THR A 78 -8.01 -25.71 2.81
N GLU A 79 -6.87 -25.33 2.23
CA GLU A 79 -5.56 -25.87 2.59
C GLU A 79 -5.11 -25.48 4.00
N GLY A 80 -4.86 -26.48 4.85
CA GLY A 80 -4.38 -26.28 6.22
C GLY A 80 -5.47 -25.74 7.15
N GLY A 81 -5.94 -26.58 8.07
CA GLY A 81 -6.99 -26.23 9.04
C GLY A 81 -6.64 -25.16 10.09
N GLY A 82 -5.57 -24.40 9.90
CA GLY A 82 -5.16 -23.31 10.80
C GLY A 82 -5.70 -21.96 10.33
N GLU A 83 -6.16 -21.12 11.27
CA GLU A 83 -6.49 -19.71 11.01
C GLU A 83 -5.21 -18.89 10.79
N ALA A 84 -5.26 -17.92 9.87
CA ALA A 84 -4.18 -16.95 9.72
C ALA A 84 -4.23 -15.94 10.87
N ASP A 85 -3.06 -15.57 11.41
CA ASP A 85 -2.95 -14.57 12.46
C ASP A 85 -3.03 -13.15 11.86
N PHE A 86 -4.04 -12.40 12.28
CA PHE A 86 -4.24 -10.99 11.92
C PHE A 86 -4.14 -10.06 13.13
N GLY A 87 -3.61 -10.53 14.27
CA GLY A 87 -3.53 -9.74 15.51
C GLY A 87 -2.76 -8.43 15.36
N GLY A 88 -1.81 -8.37 14.42
CA GLY A 88 -1.05 -7.16 14.08
C GLY A 88 -1.77 -6.19 13.14
N LEU A 89 -2.88 -6.55 12.51
CA LEU A 89 -3.65 -5.63 11.68
C LEU A 89 -4.52 -4.75 12.59
N GLU A 90 -4.11 -3.50 12.74
CA GLU A 90 -4.82 -2.49 13.51
C GLU A 90 -5.05 -1.30 12.59
N CYS A 91 -6.21 -0.66 12.62
CA CYS A 91 -6.33 0.65 11.99
C CYS A 91 -7.39 1.45 12.71
N ARG A 92 -6.93 2.54 13.32
CA ARG A 92 -7.74 3.43 14.15
C ARG A 92 -7.57 4.86 13.74
N TRP A 93 -6.96 5.10 12.58
CA TRP A 93 -6.81 6.44 12.03
C TRP A 93 -8.02 6.75 11.15
N GLN A 94 -8.46 7.99 11.18
CA GLN A 94 -9.43 8.51 10.22
C GLN A 94 -8.80 8.57 8.82
N GLY A 95 -9.64 8.80 7.80
CA GLY A 95 -9.15 9.25 6.50
C GLY A 95 -8.25 10.48 6.64
N VAL A 96 -7.06 10.42 6.05
CA VAL A 96 -6.04 11.46 6.16
C VAL A 96 -6.17 12.41 4.99
N ARG A 97 -6.52 13.66 5.28
CA ARG A 97 -6.56 14.77 4.33
C ARG A 97 -5.25 15.56 4.38
N PRO A 98 -4.43 15.55 3.31
CA PRO A 98 -3.20 16.33 3.28
C PRO A 98 -3.48 17.84 3.28
N VAL A 99 -2.51 18.63 3.74
CA VAL A 99 -2.61 20.10 3.78
C VAL A 99 -2.69 20.72 2.38
N GLN A 100 -2.21 19.99 1.37
CA GLN A 100 -2.19 20.35 -0.05
C GLN A 100 -3.57 20.24 -0.70
N GLY A 101 -4.57 19.68 -0.01
CA GLY A 101 -5.96 19.61 -0.47
C GLY A 101 -6.28 18.46 -1.43
N GLY A 102 -5.37 17.50 -1.61
CA GLY A 102 -5.63 16.31 -2.43
C GLY A 102 -4.56 15.24 -2.31
N VAL A 103 -4.90 14.05 -2.79
CA VAL A 103 -4.06 12.85 -2.86
C VAL A 103 -4.05 12.36 -4.30
N ALA A 104 -2.87 11.98 -4.80
CA ALA A 104 -2.69 11.35 -6.10
C ALA A 104 -2.14 9.92 -5.91
N ALA A 105 -2.92 8.92 -6.32
CA ALA A 105 -2.47 7.53 -6.43
C ALA A 105 -1.94 7.30 -7.86
N LEU A 106 -0.62 7.12 -7.98
CA LEU A 106 0.11 7.01 -9.23
C LEU A 106 0.74 5.63 -9.37
N ILE A 107 0.62 5.02 -10.55
CA ILE A 107 1.38 3.86 -10.97
C ILE A 107 2.06 4.19 -12.30
N VAL A 108 3.38 4.03 -12.36
CA VAL A 108 4.17 4.23 -13.58
C VAL A 108 4.93 2.95 -13.90
N GLU A 109 4.77 2.47 -15.13
CA GLU A 109 5.52 1.34 -15.66
C GLU A 109 6.39 1.80 -16.83
N PRO A 110 7.69 1.47 -16.87
CA PRO A 110 8.52 1.80 -18.02
C PRO A 110 8.11 0.93 -19.22
N ARG A 111 8.19 1.47 -20.44
CA ARG A 111 7.94 0.66 -21.65
C ARG A 111 9.07 -0.34 -21.91
N GLN A 112 10.30 0.06 -21.61
CA GLN A 112 11.47 -0.80 -21.71
C GLN A 112 11.65 -1.58 -20.40
N LYS A 113 12.09 -2.83 -20.52
CA LYS A 113 12.40 -3.69 -19.36
C LYS A 113 13.88 -3.55 -18.97
N GLY A 114 14.21 -4.10 -17.80
CA GLY A 114 15.59 -4.19 -17.32
C GLY A 114 16.20 -2.83 -16.98
N ASP A 115 17.48 -2.67 -17.25
CA ASP A 115 18.27 -1.53 -16.79
C ASP A 115 17.85 -0.20 -17.42
N ALA A 116 17.41 -0.23 -18.68
CA ALA A 116 16.84 0.95 -19.34
C ALA A 116 15.52 1.39 -18.70
N GLY A 117 14.63 0.45 -18.39
CA GLY A 117 13.38 0.74 -17.66
C GLY A 117 13.63 1.29 -16.26
N ARG A 118 14.64 0.76 -15.55
CA ARG A 118 15.07 1.28 -14.25
C ARG A 118 15.57 2.72 -14.35
N ALA A 119 16.41 3.01 -15.35
CA ALA A 119 16.91 4.36 -15.59
C ALA A 119 15.76 5.33 -15.89
N GLU A 120 14.75 4.87 -16.64
CA GLU A 120 13.55 5.65 -16.95
C GLU A 120 12.72 5.97 -15.70
N LEU A 121 12.51 5.00 -14.81
CA LEU A 121 11.84 5.26 -13.52
C LEU A 121 12.58 6.30 -12.66
N ALA A 122 13.92 6.34 -12.73
CA ALA A 122 14.70 7.37 -12.05
C ALA A 122 14.51 8.77 -12.68
N VAL A 123 14.27 8.85 -13.99
CA VAL A 123 13.87 10.11 -14.65
C VAL A 123 12.50 10.55 -14.17
N VAL A 124 11.52 9.63 -14.16
CA VAL A 124 10.16 9.91 -13.69
C VAL A 124 10.16 10.42 -12.25
N LEU A 125 10.95 9.83 -11.35
CA LEU A 125 11.07 10.30 -9.97
C LEU A 125 11.51 11.77 -9.88
N ARG A 126 12.42 12.22 -10.75
CA ARG A 126 12.84 13.63 -10.81
C ARG A 126 11.75 14.55 -11.36
N GLU A 127 10.97 14.09 -12.34
CA GLU A 127 9.81 14.84 -12.84
C GLU A 127 8.72 14.96 -11.77
N VAL A 128 8.49 13.89 -11.00
CA VAL A 128 7.57 13.92 -9.84
C VAL A 128 8.06 14.90 -8.78
N GLU A 129 9.35 14.89 -8.46
CA GLU A 129 9.96 15.85 -7.54
C GLU A 129 9.82 17.30 -8.03
N THR A 130 9.99 17.53 -9.32
CA THR A 130 9.77 18.85 -9.93
C THR A 130 8.30 19.30 -9.84
N ALA A 131 7.35 18.37 -9.99
CA ALA A 131 5.92 18.68 -9.98
C ALA A 131 5.35 18.87 -8.55
N LEU A 132 5.79 18.03 -7.61
CA LEU A 132 5.19 17.87 -6.29
C LEU A 132 6.10 18.31 -5.13
N GLY A 133 7.37 18.63 -5.40
CA GLY A 133 8.37 18.95 -4.39
C GLY A 133 9.08 17.71 -3.84
N THR A 134 9.83 17.94 -2.77
CA THR A 134 10.64 16.94 -2.07
C THR A 134 9.80 15.79 -1.52
N VAL A 135 10.46 14.69 -1.18
CA VAL A 135 9.84 13.52 -0.51
C VAL A 135 9.03 13.91 0.73
N MET A 136 9.50 14.91 1.48
CA MET A 136 8.82 15.40 2.69
C MET A 136 7.58 16.22 2.36
N GLU A 137 7.64 17.06 1.33
CA GLU A 137 6.52 17.92 0.91
C GLU A 137 5.39 17.13 0.27
N ARG A 138 5.68 16.06 -0.46
CA ARG A 138 4.65 15.23 -1.12
C ARG A 138 4.15 14.07 -0.26
N ARG A 139 4.57 13.97 1.01
CA ARG A 139 4.08 12.95 1.94
C ARG A 139 2.62 13.27 2.35
N PRO A 140 1.66 12.35 2.17
CA PRO A 140 0.26 12.62 2.50
C PRO A 140 -0.04 12.57 4.01
N VAL A 141 0.75 11.80 4.77
CA VAL A 141 0.57 11.60 6.21
C VAL A 141 1.60 12.41 6.98
N SER A 142 1.12 13.23 7.93
CA SER A 142 1.94 13.95 8.90
C SER A 142 1.32 13.87 10.29
N ALA A 143 2.10 14.20 11.33
CA ALA A 143 1.57 14.18 12.69
C ALA A 143 0.39 15.13 12.90
N GLY A 144 0.33 16.22 12.15
CA GLY A 144 -0.79 17.18 12.18
C GLY A 144 -2.06 16.69 11.48
N THR A 145 -1.92 15.84 10.45
CA THR A 145 -3.07 15.31 9.70
C THR A 145 -3.64 14.03 10.32
N LEU A 146 -2.85 13.32 11.13
CA LEU A 146 -3.28 12.11 11.83
C LEU A 146 -4.27 12.39 12.96
N LYS A 147 -5.48 11.84 12.81
CA LYS A 147 -6.53 11.85 13.84
C LYS A 147 -6.97 10.41 14.10
N LEU A 148 -7.07 10.04 15.38
CA LEU A 148 -7.69 8.76 15.71
C LEU A 148 -9.18 8.83 15.40
N ALA A 149 -9.73 7.71 14.95
CA ALA A 149 -11.15 7.45 14.78
C ALA A 149 -11.92 8.03 15.96
N GLN A 150 -13.10 8.57 15.71
CA GLN A 150 -14.01 9.13 16.72
C GLN A 150 -15.28 8.28 16.81
N ASP A 151 -15.71 7.71 15.68
CA ASP A 151 -16.95 6.98 15.56
C ASP A 151 -16.76 5.46 15.51
N ALA A 152 -17.82 4.72 15.83
CA ALA A 152 -17.78 3.26 15.87
C ALA A 152 -17.67 2.62 14.47
N SER A 153 -18.22 3.28 13.44
CA SER A 153 -18.16 2.84 12.04
C SER A 153 -16.72 2.79 11.51
N GLU A 154 -15.87 3.74 11.93
CA GLU A 154 -14.46 3.81 11.54
C GLU A 154 -13.63 2.64 12.10
N LEU A 155 -14.11 2.00 13.17
CA LEU A 155 -13.44 0.87 13.83
C LEU A 155 -13.99 -0.50 13.41
N GLU A 156 -15.02 -0.52 12.56
CA GLU A 156 -15.68 -1.77 12.17
C GLU A 156 -14.78 -2.66 11.32
N GLY A 157 -13.95 -2.05 10.46
CA GLY A 157 -12.97 -2.78 9.64
C GLY A 157 -11.97 -3.56 10.49
N GLU A 158 -11.37 -2.94 11.51
CA GLU A 158 -10.46 -3.62 12.44
C GLU A 158 -11.17 -4.76 13.18
N ALA A 159 -12.41 -4.54 13.65
CA ALA A 159 -13.17 -5.57 14.35
C ALA A 159 -13.49 -6.79 13.45
N ARG A 160 -13.83 -6.56 12.17
CA ARG A 160 -14.08 -7.63 11.20
C ARG A 160 -12.82 -8.44 10.90
N VAL A 161 -11.69 -7.78 10.65
CA VAL A 161 -10.42 -8.43 10.34
C VAL A 161 -9.88 -9.21 11.54
N LYS A 162 -9.88 -8.63 12.75
CA LYS A 162 -9.42 -9.31 13.97
C LYS A 162 -10.27 -10.52 14.37
N THR A 163 -11.55 -10.53 14.01
CA THR A 163 -12.45 -11.65 14.31
C THR A 163 -12.64 -12.61 13.15
N GLY A 164 -12.18 -12.27 11.94
CA GLY A 164 -12.42 -13.03 10.71
C GLY A 164 -13.90 -13.12 10.30
N ARG A 165 -14.76 -12.22 10.76
CA ARG A 165 -16.22 -12.31 10.59
C ARG A 165 -16.82 -11.05 9.99
N VAL A 166 -17.82 -11.20 9.11
CA VAL A 166 -18.64 -10.07 8.59
C VAL A 166 -19.29 -9.27 9.74
N ASN A 167 -19.82 -9.98 10.74
CA ASN A 167 -20.49 -9.36 11.89
C ASN A 167 -19.74 -9.71 13.18
N PRO A 168 -18.77 -8.88 13.62
CA PRO A 168 -18.04 -9.10 14.86
C PRO A 168 -18.98 -9.04 16.07
N SER A 169 -18.59 -9.65 17.19
CA SER A 169 -19.39 -9.61 18.42
C SER A 169 -19.42 -8.20 19.02
N TRP A 170 -20.44 -7.91 19.84
CA TRP A 170 -20.51 -6.64 20.58
C TRP A 170 -19.26 -6.43 21.45
N TRP A 171 -18.73 -7.50 22.06
CA TRP A 171 -17.50 -7.46 22.85
C TRP A 171 -16.28 -7.06 22.03
N ALA A 172 -16.08 -7.64 20.84
CA ALA A 172 -14.97 -7.28 19.96
C ALA A 172 -15.01 -5.79 19.58
N ARG A 173 -16.21 -5.26 19.27
CA ARG A 173 -16.41 -3.82 19.02
C ARG A 173 -16.04 -2.98 20.25
N TRP A 174 -16.44 -3.39 21.44
CA TRP A 174 -16.11 -2.69 22.69
C TRP A 174 -14.61 -2.67 22.97
N VAL A 175 -13.91 -3.78 22.78
CA VAL A 175 -12.45 -3.86 22.98
C VAL A 175 -11.73 -2.86 22.07
N VAL A 176 -12.02 -2.83 20.77
CA VAL A 176 -11.37 -1.89 19.83
C VAL A 176 -11.68 -0.44 20.22
N ARG A 177 -12.91 -0.12 20.66
CA ARG A 177 -13.28 1.22 21.14
C ARG A 177 -12.53 1.61 22.40
N PHE A 178 -12.42 0.70 23.36
CA PHE A 178 -11.69 0.93 24.61
C PHE A 178 -10.20 1.18 24.34
N GLU A 179 -9.56 0.32 23.54
CA GLU A 179 -8.15 0.50 23.19
C GLU A 179 -7.91 1.81 22.42
N THR A 180 -8.85 2.22 21.56
CA THR A 180 -8.79 3.53 20.86
C THR A 180 -8.89 4.68 21.86
N ALA A 181 -9.79 4.63 22.84
CA ALA A 181 -9.95 5.66 23.86
C ALA A 181 -8.69 5.80 24.74
N VAL A 182 -8.11 4.67 25.16
CA VAL A 182 -6.82 4.64 25.88
C VAL A 182 -5.73 5.25 25.01
N GLY A 183 -5.65 4.87 23.73
CA GLY A 183 -4.70 5.44 22.76
C GLY A 183 -4.81 6.96 22.63
N ARG A 184 -6.04 7.50 22.55
CA ARG A 184 -6.27 8.97 22.52
C ARG A 184 -5.73 9.63 23.79
N LEU A 185 -6.02 9.05 24.96
CA LEU A 185 -5.62 9.61 26.25
C LEU A 185 -4.09 9.67 26.42
N ILE A 186 -3.40 8.56 26.13
CA ILE A 186 -1.95 8.46 26.32
C ILE A 186 -1.17 9.32 25.33
N MET A 187 -1.66 9.45 24.08
CA MET A 187 -1.07 10.36 23.10
C MET A 187 -1.32 11.83 23.46
N ALA A 188 -2.56 12.18 23.88
CA ALA A 188 -2.88 13.55 24.29
C ALA A 188 -2.04 13.99 25.49
N ARG A 189 -1.79 13.08 26.44
CA ARG A 189 -0.94 13.35 27.62
C ARG A 189 0.56 13.14 27.39
N LYS A 190 0.97 12.77 26.16
CA LYS A 190 2.38 12.52 25.79
C LYS A 190 3.10 11.58 26.77
N VAL A 191 2.40 10.54 27.22
CA VAL A 191 2.89 9.62 28.24
C VAL A 191 4.01 8.75 27.67
N LYS A 192 5.01 8.41 28.50
CA LYS A 192 6.01 7.39 28.18
C LYS A 192 5.65 6.10 28.93
N VAL A 193 5.11 5.11 28.23
CA VAL A 193 4.65 3.84 28.84
C VAL A 193 4.81 2.70 27.84
N GLY A 194 5.13 1.50 28.34
CA GLY A 194 5.32 0.31 27.51
C GLY A 194 6.57 0.36 26.61
N GLY A 195 7.56 1.19 26.97
CA GLY A 195 8.78 1.38 26.16
C GLY A 195 8.60 2.27 24.93
N ALA A 196 7.48 3.00 24.83
CA ALA A 196 7.18 3.93 23.75
C ALA A 196 6.96 5.35 24.26
N ASP A 197 7.32 6.34 23.44
CA ASP A 197 6.99 7.75 23.65
C ASP A 197 5.70 8.09 22.87
N TRP A 198 4.56 8.09 23.56
CA TRP A 198 3.28 8.34 22.92
C TRP A 198 3.10 9.80 22.47
N GLY A 199 3.97 10.71 22.91
CA GLY A 199 4.04 12.07 22.37
C GLY A 199 4.62 12.13 20.96
N ARG A 200 5.44 11.14 20.58
CA ARG A 200 6.09 11.04 19.26
C ARG A 200 5.43 10.02 18.32
N TYR A 201 4.45 9.26 18.82
CA TYR A 201 3.82 8.17 18.06
C TYR A 201 3.29 8.60 16.69
N LYS A 202 2.74 9.81 16.58
CA LYS A 202 2.25 10.32 15.30
C LYS A 202 3.37 10.65 14.30
N ASP A 203 4.50 11.16 14.79
CA ASP A 203 5.68 11.40 13.96
C ASP A 203 6.27 10.08 13.47
N ASP A 204 6.39 9.11 14.38
CA ASP A 204 6.86 7.76 14.04
C ASP A 204 5.89 7.07 13.06
N ALA A 205 4.59 7.23 13.25
CA ALA A 205 3.57 6.70 12.34
C ALA A 205 3.69 7.31 10.95
N ALA A 206 3.83 8.63 10.84
CA ALA A 206 4.05 9.32 9.57
C ALA A 206 5.36 8.90 8.89
N ALA A 207 6.44 8.70 9.65
CA ALA A 207 7.73 8.23 9.14
C ALA A 207 7.70 6.78 8.64
N ASN A 208 6.79 5.95 9.17
CA ASN A 208 6.68 4.53 8.84
C ASN A 208 5.56 4.25 7.80
N THR A 209 5.33 5.18 6.86
CA THR A 209 4.35 5.02 5.77
C THR A 209 5.01 4.62 4.45
N ASP A 210 4.37 3.75 3.67
CA ASP A 210 4.85 3.31 2.34
C ASP A 210 4.27 4.09 1.16
N PHE A 211 4.19 5.40 1.30
CA PHE A 211 3.58 6.26 0.29
C PHE A 211 4.35 6.29 -1.06
N GLU A 212 5.58 5.75 -1.12
CA GLU A 212 6.33 5.46 -2.34
C GLU A 212 6.83 4.02 -2.29
N LYS A 213 6.72 3.28 -3.39
CA LYS A 213 7.16 1.88 -3.54
C LYS A 213 7.74 1.66 -4.94
N LEU A 214 8.66 0.70 -5.03
CA LEU A 214 9.27 0.27 -6.29
C LEU A 214 9.17 -1.25 -6.43
N ASP A 215 8.42 -1.72 -7.43
CA ASP A 215 8.15 -3.15 -7.68
C ASP A 215 8.09 -3.47 -9.19
N ASP A 216 9.20 -3.24 -9.91
CA ASP A 216 9.26 -3.12 -11.39
C ASP A 216 8.41 -1.97 -11.98
N ALA A 217 7.54 -1.38 -11.17
CA ALA A 217 6.80 -0.15 -11.39
C ALA A 217 7.11 0.84 -10.27
N LEU A 218 6.97 2.14 -10.55
CA LEU A 218 6.92 3.16 -9.52
C LEU A 218 5.47 3.30 -9.06
N ARG A 219 5.22 3.11 -7.76
CA ARG A 219 3.89 3.27 -7.15
C ARG A 219 3.96 4.32 -6.08
N MET A 220 3.06 5.31 -6.13
CA MET A 220 3.06 6.42 -5.18
C MET A 220 1.65 6.79 -4.77
N VAL A 221 1.46 7.18 -3.52
CA VAL A 221 0.24 7.82 -3.00
C VAL A 221 0.71 9.10 -2.33
N VAL A 222 0.61 10.21 -3.03
CA VAL A 222 1.30 11.45 -2.66
C VAL A 222 0.32 12.58 -2.43
N ALA A 223 0.67 13.50 -1.53
CA ALA A 223 -0.05 14.74 -1.38
C ALA A 223 0.10 15.59 -2.64
N ALA A 224 -1.00 15.89 -3.30
CA ALA A 224 -1.02 16.66 -4.52
C ALA A 224 -2.30 17.49 -4.60
N GLY A 225 -2.15 18.81 -4.49
CA GLY A 225 -3.25 19.74 -4.76
C GLY A 225 -3.60 19.79 -6.26
N PRO A 226 -4.74 20.39 -6.62
CA PRO A 226 -5.23 20.41 -8.01
C PRO A 226 -4.20 20.89 -9.04
N ASP A 227 -3.52 22.01 -8.75
CA ASP A 227 -2.50 22.56 -9.66
C ASP A 227 -1.27 21.66 -9.79
N ALA A 228 -0.89 20.99 -8.69
CA ALA A 228 0.24 20.05 -8.68
C ALA A 228 -0.09 18.79 -9.49
N VAL A 229 -1.33 18.31 -9.41
CA VAL A 229 -1.83 17.21 -10.25
C VAL A 229 -1.77 17.59 -11.72
N VAL A 230 -2.17 18.82 -12.10
CA VAL A 230 -2.10 19.28 -13.49
C VAL A 230 -0.66 19.28 -13.99
N ARG A 231 0.28 19.86 -13.22
CA ARG A 231 1.71 19.84 -13.59
C ARG A 231 2.27 18.43 -13.71
N LEU A 232 1.91 17.54 -12.78
CA LEU A 232 2.31 16.14 -12.80
C LEU A 232 1.81 15.45 -14.08
N ARG A 233 0.53 15.65 -14.44
CA ARG A 233 -0.05 15.07 -15.67
C ARG A 233 0.70 15.52 -16.91
N VAL A 234 0.98 16.82 -17.06
CA VAL A 234 1.76 17.34 -18.19
C VAL A 234 3.07 16.58 -18.36
N LYS A 235 3.84 16.41 -17.27
CA LYS A 235 5.12 15.68 -17.30
C LYS A 235 4.97 14.20 -17.67
N LEU A 236 3.94 13.54 -17.13
CA LEU A 236 3.68 12.13 -17.41
C LEU A 236 3.18 11.92 -18.86
N ASP A 237 2.34 12.82 -19.36
CA ASP A 237 1.81 12.77 -20.73
C ASP A 237 2.92 13.01 -21.76
N GLU A 238 3.85 13.94 -21.51
CA GLU A 238 5.07 14.12 -22.31
C GLU A 238 5.90 12.83 -22.37
N ALA A 239 6.05 12.12 -21.25
CA ALA A 239 6.76 10.86 -21.19
C ALA A 239 6.03 9.72 -21.92
N VAL A 240 4.70 9.69 -21.88
CA VAL A 240 3.88 8.74 -22.64
C VAL A 240 3.99 9.02 -24.15
N ALA A 241 3.88 10.28 -24.57
CA ALA A 241 3.98 10.70 -25.96
C ALA A 241 5.36 10.35 -26.56
N ALA A 242 6.42 10.46 -25.75
CA ALA A 242 7.76 10.03 -26.11
C ALA A 242 7.96 8.49 -26.10
N GLY A 243 6.92 7.71 -25.79
CA GLY A 243 7.00 6.25 -25.73
C GLY A 243 7.87 5.70 -24.60
N ARG A 244 8.10 6.48 -23.54
CA ARG A 244 8.99 6.09 -22.44
C ARG A 244 8.28 5.27 -21.36
N ILE A 245 7.05 5.66 -21.03
CA ILE A 245 6.29 5.04 -19.93
C ILE A 245 4.85 4.70 -20.32
N TRP A 246 4.21 3.94 -19.43
CA TRP A 246 2.77 3.88 -19.21
C TRP A 246 2.48 4.39 -17.81
N TYR A 247 1.36 5.09 -17.61
CA TYR A 247 0.93 5.45 -16.26
C TYR A 247 -0.57 5.34 -16.07
N GLY A 248 -0.98 5.22 -14.81
CA GLY A 248 -2.34 5.40 -14.35
C GLY A 248 -2.35 6.28 -13.11
N LEU A 249 -3.33 7.16 -13.03
CA LEU A 249 -3.42 8.19 -11.98
C LEU A 249 -4.87 8.33 -11.53
N GLU A 250 -5.09 8.15 -10.23
CA GLU A 250 -6.33 8.49 -9.54
C GLU A 250 -6.09 9.66 -8.58
N VAL A 251 -7.11 10.50 -8.40
CA VAL A 251 -7.07 11.63 -7.48
C VAL A 251 -8.24 11.51 -6.51
N SER A 252 -7.96 11.70 -5.23
CA SER A 252 -8.94 11.70 -4.15
C SER A 252 -8.66 12.82 -3.15
N GLU A 253 -9.65 13.14 -2.30
CA GLU A 253 -9.50 14.18 -1.28
C GLU A 253 -8.71 13.71 -0.06
N GLU A 254 -8.66 12.41 0.19
CA GLU A 254 -8.06 11.80 1.37
C GLU A 254 -7.42 10.46 1.03
N CYS A 255 -6.46 10.04 1.86
CA CYS A 255 -5.88 8.70 1.83
C CYS A 255 -6.29 7.91 3.07
N ARG A 256 -6.24 6.59 2.96
CA ARG A 256 -6.49 5.66 4.05
C ARG A 256 -5.20 4.96 4.42
N MET A 257 -5.07 4.69 5.71
CA MET A 257 -3.97 3.90 6.26
C MET A 257 -4.48 2.51 6.61
N THR A 258 -3.62 1.50 6.45
CA THR A 258 -3.79 0.18 7.04
C THR A 258 -2.54 -0.10 7.87
N CYS A 259 -2.67 -0.24 9.20
CA CYS A 259 -1.52 -0.43 10.06
C CYS A 259 -1.23 -1.92 10.28
N LEU A 260 0.04 -2.26 10.16
CA LEU A 260 0.61 -3.53 10.59
C LEU A 260 1.54 -3.25 11.78
N VAL A 261 1.09 -3.64 12.96
CA VAL A 261 1.74 -3.38 14.25
C VAL A 261 2.31 -4.68 14.78
N PHE A 262 3.64 -4.77 14.83
CA PHE A 262 4.35 -5.90 15.45
C PHE A 262 4.55 -5.66 16.95
N VAL A 263 4.92 -4.42 17.30
CA VAL A 263 5.10 -3.97 18.68
C VAL A 263 4.54 -2.57 18.82
N ARG A 264 3.46 -2.42 19.62
CA ARG A 264 2.80 -1.14 19.84
C ARG A 264 3.81 -0.08 20.30
N GLY A 265 3.80 1.06 19.62
CA GLY A 265 4.67 2.20 19.89
C GLY A 265 6.15 2.05 19.52
N ARG A 266 6.56 0.95 18.86
CA ARG A 266 7.96 0.76 18.44
C ARG A 266 8.11 0.21 17.02
N GLN A 267 7.39 -0.87 16.70
CA GLN A 267 7.50 -1.56 15.42
C GLN A 267 6.12 -1.60 14.78
N HIS A 268 5.87 -0.60 13.94
CA HIS A 268 4.64 -0.47 13.19
C HIS A 268 4.95 0.08 11.81
N PHE A 269 4.21 -0.43 10.84
CA PHE A 269 4.31 -0.07 9.45
C PHE A 269 2.91 0.24 8.92
N HIS A 270 2.80 1.23 8.05
CA HIS A 270 1.52 1.72 7.58
C HIS A 270 1.46 1.73 6.07
N PHE A 271 0.55 0.92 5.54
CA PHE A 271 0.18 0.99 4.14
C PHE A 271 -0.66 2.24 3.89
N VAL A 272 -0.39 2.99 2.83
CA VAL A 272 -1.15 4.17 2.41
C VAL A 272 -1.78 3.93 1.04
N ASP A 273 -3.07 4.23 0.90
CA ASP A 273 -3.80 4.19 -0.37
C ASP A 273 -4.82 5.32 -0.50
N GLY A 274 -5.19 5.71 -1.73
CA GLY A 274 -6.21 6.74 -1.99
C GLY A 274 -7.63 6.27 -1.65
N ALA A 275 -8.47 7.15 -1.09
CA ALA A 275 -9.82 6.77 -0.67
C ALA A 275 -10.83 6.61 -1.82
N GLY A 276 -10.55 7.16 -3.01
CA GLY A 276 -11.38 7.02 -4.22
C GLY A 276 -11.12 5.75 -5.04
N GLY A 277 -10.58 4.71 -4.39
CA GLY A 277 -10.18 3.45 -5.03
C GLY A 277 -8.68 3.37 -5.30
N GLY A 278 -7.95 4.48 -5.14
CA GLY A 278 -6.50 4.50 -4.98
C GLY A 278 -5.75 3.70 -6.05
N TYR A 279 -4.88 2.78 -5.64
CA TYR A 279 -4.13 1.93 -6.57
C TYR A 279 -5.01 1.07 -7.48
N ALA A 280 -6.19 0.63 -7.05
CA ALA A 280 -7.08 -0.16 -7.90
C ALA A 280 -7.64 0.68 -9.07
N ALA A 281 -8.01 1.92 -8.80
CA ALA A 281 -8.46 2.87 -9.80
C ALA A 281 -7.31 3.31 -10.73
N ALA A 282 -6.15 3.63 -10.17
CA ALA A 282 -4.94 3.93 -10.94
C ALA A 282 -4.52 2.75 -11.85
N ALA A 283 -4.61 1.51 -11.35
CA ALA A 283 -4.30 0.32 -12.13
C ALA A 283 -5.31 0.09 -13.26
N SER A 284 -6.58 0.43 -13.04
CA SER A 284 -7.61 0.38 -14.08
C SER A 284 -7.34 1.41 -15.18
N ALA A 285 -6.99 2.64 -14.81
CA ALA A 285 -6.60 3.68 -15.76
C ALA A 285 -5.35 3.29 -16.58
N LEU A 286 -4.34 2.72 -15.93
CA LEU A 286 -3.13 2.20 -16.58
C LEU A 286 -3.44 1.11 -17.62
N LYS A 287 -4.31 0.16 -17.26
CA LYS A 287 -4.74 -0.91 -18.19
C LYS A 287 -5.50 -0.35 -19.38
N ALA A 288 -6.40 0.61 -19.15
CA ALA A 288 -7.14 1.27 -20.21
C ALA A 288 -6.19 2.01 -21.18
N ALA A 289 -5.21 2.75 -20.66
CA ALA A 289 -4.20 3.43 -21.46
C ALA A 289 -3.38 2.46 -22.32
N LYS A 290 -2.97 1.33 -21.75
CA LYS A 290 -2.28 0.26 -22.50
C LYS A 290 -3.14 -0.37 -23.58
N ALA A 291 -4.42 -0.64 -23.28
CA ALA A 291 -5.34 -1.23 -24.23
C ALA A 291 -5.61 -0.31 -25.44
N ALA A 292 -5.81 0.99 -25.18
CA ALA A 292 -6.01 1.99 -26.23
C ALA A 292 -4.81 2.11 -27.17
N ALA A 293 -3.59 1.92 -26.67
CA ALA A 293 -2.40 1.97 -27.50
C ALA A 293 -2.16 0.70 -28.35
N VAL A 294 -2.78 -0.43 -27.99
CA VAL A 294 -2.71 -1.69 -28.77
C VAL A 294 -3.78 -1.70 -29.87
N ASN A 295 -4.91 -1.02 -29.65
CA ASN A 295 -6.02 -0.89 -30.59
C ASN A 295 -6.30 0.61 -30.88
N PRO A 296 -5.45 1.29 -31.69
CA PRO A 296 -5.54 2.72 -31.94
C PRO A 296 -6.76 3.14 -32.77
#